data_AF-A0A830DS01-F1
#
_entry.id   AF-A0A830DS01-F1
#
_cell.length_a   1.000
_cell.length_b   1.000
_cell.length_c   1.000
_cell.angle_alpha   90.00
_cell.angle_beta   90.00
_cell.angle_gamma   90.00
#
_symmetry.space_group_name_H-M   'P 1'
#
loop_
_entity.id
_entity.type
_entity.pdbx_description
1 polymer ?
#
loop_
_entity_poly.entity_id
_entity_poly.type
_entity_poly.pdbx_seq_one_letter_code
_entity_poly.pdbx_strand_id
1 'polypeptide(L)'
;MLLVEVMNAFQSLIVKHCRLQCVFLKAKTPEQRAVVDLDTHYSQEYLEEYVGHKTRRSVLYQEYVKGISATGMQSSYEFDGQINACWTHNMSRTEIESIRVAGFPVSVIHGRHDVIAQMCHAQRLAEQLYPSSRMVELNGGHLVSNERTEEVKN
;
A
#
# COMPACT_ATOMS: atom_id res chain seq x y z
N MET A 1 15.65 -14.46 -6.07
CA MET A 1 14.26 -14.02 -6.27
C MET A 1 14.26 -12.51 -6.23
N LEU A 2 13.89 -11.84 -7.33
CA LEU A 2 13.65 -10.40 -7.24
C LEU A 2 12.26 -10.27 -6.62
N LEU A 3 12.22 -9.96 -5.33
CA LEU A 3 11.00 -9.47 -4.71
C LEU A 3 10.74 -8.11 -5.37
N VAL A 4 9.91 -8.11 -6.41
CA VAL A 4 9.13 -6.92 -6.73
C VAL A 4 8.02 -6.92 -5.69
N GLU A 5 8.40 -6.67 -4.45
CA GLU A 5 7.44 -6.07 -3.55
C GLU A 5 6.99 -4.81 -4.28
N VAL A 6 5.71 -4.70 -4.57
CA VAL A 6 5.10 -3.39 -4.80
C VAL A 6 5.04 -2.71 -3.42
N MET A 7 6.18 -2.63 -2.74
CA MET A 7 6.38 -1.89 -1.52
C MET A 7 7.20 -0.68 -1.89
N ASN A 8 6.56 0.47 -1.67
CA ASN A 8 7.16 1.79 -1.55
C ASN A 8 7.40 2.62 -2.80
N ALA A 9 7.13 2.16 -4.03
CA ALA A 9 7.16 3.05 -5.21
C ALA A 9 5.78 3.58 -5.63
N PHE A 10 4.71 3.09 -5.02
CA PHE A 10 3.36 3.34 -5.50
C PHE A 10 2.39 3.43 -4.32
N GLN A 11 2.27 4.61 -3.71
CA GLN A 11 1.03 5.06 -3.05
C GLN A 11 -0.12 5.23 -4.07
N SER A 12 -0.19 4.34 -5.06
CA SER A 12 -1.04 4.42 -6.23
C SER A 12 -2.37 3.76 -5.97
N LEU A 13 -3.25 4.52 -5.33
CA LEU A 13 -4.64 4.67 -5.79
C LEU A 13 -5.51 5.54 -4.87
N ILE A 14 -4.94 6.41 -4.04
CA ILE A 14 -5.78 7.46 -3.42
C ILE A 14 -6.55 8.23 -4.54
N VAL A 15 -6.08 8.20 -5.79
CA VAL A 15 -6.60 9.01 -6.90
C VAL A 15 -7.78 8.45 -7.70
N LYS A 16 -8.14 7.16 -7.62
CA LYS A 16 -9.29 6.66 -8.41
C LYS A 16 -10.60 6.54 -7.63
N HIS A 17 -10.56 6.63 -6.30
CA HIS A 17 -11.77 6.64 -5.47
C HIS A 17 -12.01 8.04 -4.90
N CYS A 18 -12.96 8.76 -5.52
CA CYS A 18 -13.44 10.09 -5.12
C CYS A 18 -13.77 10.21 -3.61
N ARG A 19 -14.07 9.08 -2.96
CA ARG A 19 -14.40 9.00 -1.52
C ARG A 19 -13.19 9.08 -0.59
N LEU A 20 -12.07 8.41 -0.90
CA LEU A 20 -10.88 8.42 -0.05
C LEU A 20 -10.19 9.79 -0.08
N GLN A 21 -10.08 10.41 -1.26
CA GLN A 21 -9.57 11.78 -1.39
C GLN A 21 -10.38 12.76 -0.55
N CYS A 22 -11.71 12.68 -0.61
CA CYS A 22 -12.58 13.53 0.18
C CYS A 22 -12.38 13.36 1.69
N VAL A 23 -12.09 12.14 2.15
CA VAL A 23 -11.87 11.84 3.58
C VAL A 23 -10.48 12.31 4.03
N PHE A 24 -9.43 12.06 3.25
CA PHE A 24 -8.09 12.58 3.50
C PHE A 24 -8.05 14.11 3.50
N LEU A 25 -8.71 14.76 2.54
CA LEU A 25 -8.78 16.23 2.45
C LEU A 25 -9.59 16.84 3.60
N LYS A 26 -10.51 16.09 4.21
CA LYS A 26 -11.31 16.51 5.36
C LYS A 26 -10.62 16.27 6.71
N ALA A 27 -9.66 15.36 6.79
CA ALA A 27 -8.86 15.16 7.99
C ALA A 27 -7.93 16.36 8.21
N LYS A 28 -8.24 17.20 9.20
CA LYS A 28 -7.50 18.43 9.50
C LYS A 28 -6.63 18.33 10.76
N THR A 29 -6.77 17.25 11.52
CA THR A 29 -5.97 17.01 12.72
C THR A 29 -5.20 15.68 12.62
N PRO A 30 -4.09 15.53 13.37
CA PRO A 30 -3.36 14.26 13.47
C PRO A 30 -4.26 13.07 13.84
N GLU A 31 -5.22 13.29 14.74
CA GLU A 31 -6.18 12.28 15.20
C GLU A 31 -7.09 11.82 14.06
N GLN A 32 -7.67 12.77 13.33
CA GLN A 32 -8.53 12.45 12.19
C GLN A 32 -7.74 11.73 11.10
N ARG A 33 -6.51 12.17 10.84
CA ARG A 33 -5.64 11.57 9.83
C ARG A 33 -5.24 10.15 10.23
N ALA A 34 -4.88 9.92 11.49
CA ALA A 34 -4.55 8.60 12.00
C ALA A 34 -5.70 7.59 11.81
N VAL A 35 -6.95 7.98 12.04
CA VAL A 35 -8.10 7.09 11.77
C VAL A 35 -8.15 6.68 10.31
N VAL A 36 -8.05 7.65 9.40
CA VAL A 36 -8.13 7.43 7.96
C VAL A 36 -6.96 6.58 7.47
N ASP A 37 -5.75 6.89 7.92
CA ASP A 37 -4.55 6.13 7.57
C ASP A 37 -4.66 4.68 8.05
N LEU A 38 -5.12 4.43 9.27
CA LEU A 38 -5.26 3.05 9.76
C LEU A 38 -6.29 2.26 8.95
N ASP A 39 -7.46 2.84 8.70
CA ASP A 39 -8.54 2.18 7.96
C ASP A 39 -8.22 1.95 6.47
N THR A 40 -7.19 2.61 5.95
CA THR A 40 -6.74 2.46 4.56
C THR A 40 -5.46 1.64 4.43
N HIS A 41 -4.57 1.68 5.43
CA HIS A 41 -3.32 0.94 5.41
C HIS A 41 -3.47 -0.53 5.78
N TYR A 42 -4.41 -0.86 6.68
CA TYR A 42 -4.46 -2.17 7.31
C TYR A 42 -5.81 -2.88 7.13
N SER A 43 -5.79 -4.22 7.14
CA SER A 43 -7.02 -5.00 7.24
C SER A 43 -7.70 -4.83 8.61
N GLN A 44 -9.03 -4.97 8.64
CA GLN A 44 -9.80 -4.88 9.89
C GLN A 44 -9.37 -5.97 10.89
N GLU A 45 -9.16 -7.19 10.42
CA GLU A 45 -8.68 -8.32 11.23
C GLU A 45 -7.37 -7.96 11.94
N TYR A 46 -6.39 -7.43 11.20
CA TYR A 46 -5.11 -7.01 11.76
C TYR A 46 -5.24 -5.87 12.78
N LEU A 47 -6.19 -4.95 12.58
CA LEU A 47 -6.41 -3.84 13.53
C LEU A 47 -7.10 -4.28 14.83
N GLU A 48 -7.91 -5.33 14.77
CA GLU A 48 -8.70 -5.86 15.90
C GLU A 48 -7.90 -6.80 16.80
N GLU A 49 -6.82 -7.40 16.30
CA GLU A 49 -5.92 -8.25 17.08
C GLU A 49 -5.36 -7.53 18.32
N TYR A 50 -5.19 -8.28 19.41
CA TYR A 50 -4.63 -7.76 20.65
C TYR A 50 -3.10 -7.78 20.65
N VAL A 51 -2.50 -6.66 21.03
CA VAL A 51 -1.08 -6.51 21.34
C VAL A 51 -0.97 -6.22 22.84
N GLY A 52 -0.72 -7.28 23.63
CA GLY A 52 -0.83 -7.23 25.08
C GLY A 52 -2.28 -7.05 25.52
N HIS A 53 -2.59 -5.93 26.19
CA HIS A 53 -3.94 -5.63 26.71
C HIS A 53 -4.73 -4.62 25.86
N LYS A 54 -4.18 -4.17 24.73
CA LYS A 54 -4.84 -3.23 23.82
C LYS A 54 -5.00 -3.86 22.45
N THR A 55 -5.97 -3.38 21.67
CA THR A 55 -6.02 -3.72 20.24
C THR A 55 -4.87 -3.04 19.51
N ARG A 56 -4.44 -3.66 18.40
CA ARG A 56 -3.39 -3.11 17.55
C ARG A 56 -3.78 -1.73 17.01
N ARG A 57 -5.05 -1.52 16.67
CA ARG A 57 -5.60 -0.20 16.32
C ARG A 57 -5.27 0.85 17.38
N SER A 58 -5.51 0.57 18.66
CA SER A 58 -5.24 1.53 19.73
C SER A 58 -3.76 1.85 19.87
N VAL A 59 -2.88 0.86 19.70
CA VAL A 59 -1.43 1.05 19.76
C VAL A 59 -0.95 1.89 18.56
N LEU A 60 -1.30 1.47 17.33
CA LEU A 60 -0.88 2.17 16.12
C LEU A 60 -1.46 3.58 16.03
N TYR A 61 -2.69 3.80 16.50
CA TYR A 61 -3.30 5.12 16.54
C TYR A 61 -2.45 6.11 17.34
N GLN A 62 -1.95 5.70 18.52
CA GLN A 62 -1.09 6.55 19.35
C GLN A 62 0.22 6.88 18.64
N GLU A 63 0.83 5.91 17.96
CA GLU A 63 2.07 6.12 17.20
C GLU A 63 1.86 7.03 15.98
N TYR A 64 0.77 6.85 15.23
CA TYR A 64 0.43 7.70 14.08
C TYR A 64 0.17 9.15 14.52
N VAL A 65 -0.65 9.35 15.56
CA VAL A 65 -0.93 10.70 16.09
C VAL A 65 0.36 11.37 16.54
N LYS A 66 1.22 10.65 17.27
CA LYS A 66 2.51 11.17 17.73
C LYS A 66 3.42 11.52 16.55
N GLY A 67 3.53 10.65 15.56
CA GLY A 67 4.34 10.86 14.36
C GLY A 67 3.87 12.09 13.58
N ILE A 68 2.60 12.15 13.23
CA ILE A 68 1.99 13.26 12.47
C ILE A 68 2.11 14.58 13.26
N SER A 69 1.92 14.54 14.59
CA SER A 69 2.07 15.73 15.42
C SER A 69 3.50 16.26 15.46
N ALA A 70 4.50 15.37 15.38
CA ALA A 70 5.91 15.74 15.38
C ALA A 70 6.41 16.24 14.02
N THR A 71 5.93 15.64 12.92
CA THR A 71 6.37 15.98 11.56
C THR A 71 5.49 17.02 10.87
N GLY A 72 4.30 17.27 11.41
CA GLY A 72 3.27 18.06 10.75
C GLY A 72 2.42 17.24 9.78
N MET A 73 1.30 17.84 9.38
CA MET A 73 0.42 17.29 8.35
C MET A 73 1.09 17.39 6.97
N GLN A 74 0.84 16.39 6.13
CA GLN A 74 1.26 16.38 4.73
C GLN A 74 0.78 17.65 4.00
N SER A 75 1.69 18.29 3.28
CA SER A 75 1.37 19.48 2.47
C SER A 75 0.59 19.13 1.21
N SER A 76 -0.06 20.13 0.60
CA SER A 76 -0.74 19.94 -0.69
C SER A 76 0.22 19.54 -1.80
N TYR A 77 1.42 20.10 -1.84
CA TYR A 77 2.43 19.78 -2.87
C TYR A 77 2.94 18.34 -2.77
N GLU A 78 3.14 17.83 -1.55
CA GLU A 78 3.50 16.43 -1.34
C GLU A 78 2.38 15.48 -1.78
N PHE A 79 1.13 15.85 -1.49
CA PHE A 79 -0.04 15.09 -1.92
C PHE A 79 -0.19 15.11 -3.45
N ASP A 80 -0.06 16.26 -4.08
CA ASP A 80 -0.10 16.40 -5.54
C ASP A 80 1.05 15.64 -6.20
N GLY A 81 2.23 15.63 -5.58
CA GLY A 81 3.38 14.84 -6.02
C GLY A 81 3.10 13.34 -6.01
N GLN A 82 2.49 12.83 -4.93
CA GLN A 82 2.04 11.43 -4.85
C GLN A 82 1.03 11.13 -5.94
N ILE A 83 0.01 11.98 -6.10
CA ILE A 83 -1.01 11.83 -7.14
C ILE A 83 -0.37 11.80 -8.54
N ASN A 84 0.53 12.72 -8.84
CA ASN A 84 1.19 12.81 -10.13
C ASN A 84 2.05 11.56 -10.40
N ALA A 85 2.82 11.08 -9.43
CA ALA A 85 3.57 9.84 -9.56
C ALA A 85 2.64 8.66 -9.92
N CYS A 86 1.47 8.57 -9.28
CA CYS A 86 0.50 7.51 -9.56
C CYS A 86 -0.10 7.56 -10.97
N TRP A 87 -0.20 8.74 -11.57
CA TRP A 87 -0.74 8.92 -12.92
C TRP A 87 0.30 8.78 -14.02
N THR A 88 1.53 9.17 -13.72
CA THR A 88 2.59 9.30 -14.72
C THR A 88 3.56 8.12 -14.70
N HIS A 89 3.74 7.44 -13.56
CA HIS A 89 4.59 6.27 -13.50
C HIS A 89 3.82 5.03 -13.96
N ASN A 90 4.32 4.47 -15.06
CA ASN A 90 3.92 3.17 -15.57
C ASN A 90 5.15 2.53 -16.21
N MET A 91 5.27 1.20 -16.14
CA MET A 91 6.34 0.52 -16.84
C MET A 91 6.02 0.45 -18.32
N SER A 92 6.96 0.90 -19.14
CA SER A 92 6.90 0.75 -20.58
C SER A 92 6.94 -0.72 -20.98
N ARG A 93 6.46 -1.02 -22.19
CA ARG A 93 6.57 -2.37 -22.75
C ARG A 93 8.02 -2.84 -22.82
N THR A 94 8.95 -1.95 -23.17
CA THR A 94 10.39 -2.28 -23.24
C THR A 94 10.96 -2.68 -21.89
N GLU A 95 10.56 -2.02 -20.79
CA GLU A 95 10.97 -2.39 -19.44
C GLU A 95 10.40 -3.74 -19.01
N ILE A 96 9.11 -3.99 -19.28
CA ILE A 96 8.47 -5.29 -19.06
C ILE A 96 9.22 -6.41 -19.78
N GLU A 97 9.48 -6.23 -21.08
CA GLU A 97 10.20 -7.25 -21.87
C GLU A 97 11.64 -7.45 -21.38
N SER A 98 12.31 -6.37 -20.96
CA SER A 98 13.67 -6.47 -20.41
C SER A 98 13.70 -7.32 -19.14
N ILE A 99 12.72 -7.13 -18.24
CA ILE A 99 12.57 -7.96 -17.03
C ILE A 99 12.31 -9.42 -17.40
N ARG A 100 11.44 -9.67 -18.39
CA ARG A 100 11.11 -11.03 -18.84
C ARG A 100 12.31 -11.75 -19.42
N VAL A 101 13.04 -11.09 -20.33
CA VAL A 101 14.25 -11.62 -20.99
C VAL A 101 15.37 -11.89 -19.99
N ALA A 102 15.50 -11.05 -18.95
CA ALA A 102 16.48 -11.26 -17.91
C ALA A 102 16.25 -12.54 -17.09
N GLY A 103 15.05 -13.12 -17.15
CA GLY A 103 14.75 -14.44 -16.61
C GLY A 103 14.73 -14.52 -15.08
N PHE A 104 14.71 -13.38 -14.39
CA PHE A 104 14.61 -13.37 -12.93
C PHE A 104 13.19 -13.76 -12.49
N PRO A 105 13.04 -14.66 -11.50
CA PRO A 105 11.76 -14.93 -10.88
C PRO A 105 11.25 -13.68 -10.14
N VAL A 106 10.02 -13.29 -10.46
CA VAL A 106 9.29 -12.17 -9.86
C VAL A 106 8.12 -12.71 -9.04
N SER A 107 7.96 -12.24 -7.81
CA SER A 107 6.72 -12.42 -7.05
C SER A 107 6.01 -11.09 -6.93
N VAL A 108 4.76 -11.01 -7.40
CA VAL A 108 3.88 -9.87 -7.18
C VAL A 108 3.03 -10.19 -5.95
N ILE A 109 3.34 -9.56 -4.82
CA ILE A 109 2.67 -9.80 -3.54
C ILE A 109 1.67 -8.69 -3.29
N HIS A 110 0.42 -9.03 -2.96
CA HIS A 110 -0.64 -8.03 -2.77
C HIS A 110 -1.64 -8.41 -1.67
N GLY A 111 -2.14 -7.40 -0.96
CA GLY A 111 -3.18 -7.56 0.05
C GLY A 111 -4.59 -7.62 -0.55
N ARG A 112 -5.38 -8.63 -0.19
CA ARG A 112 -6.78 -8.78 -0.65
C ARG A 112 -7.70 -7.63 -0.24
N HIS A 113 -7.36 -6.91 0.81
CA HIS A 113 -8.17 -5.83 1.38
C HIS A 113 -7.56 -4.45 1.09
N ASP A 114 -6.62 -4.34 0.15
CA ASP A 114 -6.06 -3.06 -0.24
C ASP A 114 -7.11 -2.20 -0.97
N VAL A 115 -7.60 -1.19 -0.25
CA VAL A 115 -8.55 -0.18 -0.74
C VAL A 115 -7.86 1.00 -1.41
N ILE A 116 -6.56 1.13 -1.21
CA ILE A 116 -5.69 2.04 -1.95
C ILE A 116 -5.46 1.34 -3.29
N ALA A 117 -4.42 0.52 -3.45
CA ALA A 117 -4.15 -0.16 -4.71
C ALA A 117 -5.04 -1.41 -4.87
N GLN A 118 -6.14 -1.29 -5.61
CA GLN A 118 -7.04 -2.42 -5.86
C GLN A 118 -6.32 -3.59 -6.55
N MET A 119 -6.69 -4.82 -6.16
CA MET A 119 -6.10 -6.09 -6.61
C MET A 119 -5.91 -6.23 -8.12
N CYS A 120 -6.83 -5.68 -8.93
CA CYS A 120 -6.76 -5.75 -10.39
C CYS A 120 -5.48 -5.14 -10.97
N HIS A 121 -4.85 -4.19 -10.28
CA HIS A 121 -3.59 -3.58 -10.69
C HIS A 121 -2.42 -4.55 -10.51
N ALA A 122 -2.36 -5.24 -9.37
CA ALA A 122 -1.34 -6.25 -9.12
C ALA A 122 -1.50 -7.45 -10.06
N GLN A 123 -2.74 -7.90 -10.29
CA GLN A 123 -3.05 -8.97 -11.25
C GLN A 123 -2.58 -8.59 -12.67
N ARG A 124 -2.91 -7.37 -13.14
CA ARG A 124 -2.47 -6.89 -14.44
C ARG A 124 -0.94 -6.85 -14.56
N LEU A 125 -0.23 -6.41 -13.53
CA LEU A 125 1.23 -6.40 -13.52
C LEU A 125 1.80 -7.83 -13.60
N ALA A 126 1.23 -8.76 -12.81
CA ALA A 126 1.63 -10.16 -12.84
C ALA A 126 1.41 -10.76 -14.24
N GLU A 127 0.27 -10.50 -14.89
CA GLU A 127 -0.01 -10.92 -16.27
C GLU A 127 0.99 -10.36 -17.28
N GLN A 128 1.33 -9.08 -17.18
CA GLN A 128 2.31 -8.45 -18.09
C GLN A 128 3.71 -9.05 -17.94
N LEU A 129 4.08 -9.48 -16.74
CA LEU A 129 5.39 -10.08 -16.45
C LEU A 129 5.45 -11.60 -16.68
N TYR A 130 4.34 -12.24 -17.00
CA TYR A 130 4.29 -13.68 -17.26
C TYR A 130 5.20 -14.06 -18.45
N PRO A 131 5.95 -15.18 -18.42
CA PRO A 131 5.96 -16.24 -17.41
C PRO A 131 6.94 -16.02 -16.25
N SER A 132 7.62 -14.87 -16.19
CA SER A 132 8.65 -14.61 -15.18
C SER A 132 8.09 -14.28 -13.79
N SER A 133 6.79 -14.03 -13.70
CA SER A 133 6.08 -13.65 -12.47
C SER A 133 5.16 -14.74 -11.92
N ARG A 134 4.95 -14.70 -10.60
CA ARG A 134 3.81 -15.32 -9.91
C ARG A 134 3.06 -14.28 -9.09
N MET A 135 1.74 -14.46 -8.96
CA MET A 135 0.91 -13.66 -8.05
C MET A 135 0.83 -14.34 -6.69
N VAL A 136 0.96 -13.56 -5.62
CA VAL A 136 0.83 -14.01 -4.23
C VAL A 136 -0.18 -13.10 -3.54
N GLU A 137 -1.38 -13.63 -3.32
CA GLU A 137 -2.47 -12.90 -2.66
C GLU A 137 -2.49 -13.23 -1.17
N LEU A 138 -2.37 -12.21 -0.34
CA LEU A 138 -2.32 -12.36 1.13
C LEU A 138 -3.52 -11.71 1.80
N ASN A 139 -3.87 -12.25 2.97
CA ASN A 139 -4.94 -11.70 3.80
C ASN A 139 -4.47 -10.43 4.53
N GLY A 140 -4.48 -9.29 3.85
CA GLY A 140 -4.06 -8.01 4.44
C GLY A 140 -4.51 -6.80 3.62
N GLY A 141 -4.27 -5.61 4.17
CA GLY A 141 -4.53 -4.32 3.55
C GLY A 141 -3.39 -3.84 2.65
N HIS A 142 -3.25 -2.53 2.52
CA HIS A 142 -2.21 -1.91 1.69
C HIS A 142 -0.79 -2.21 2.18
N LEU A 143 -0.58 -2.19 3.50
CA LEU A 143 0.71 -2.50 4.13
C LEU A 143 0.83 -3.98 4.47
N VAL A 144 0.49 -4.85 3.51
CA VAL A 144 0.39 -6.31 3.71
C VAL A 144 1.68 -6.95 4.22
N SER A 145 2.84 -6.38 3.92
CA SER A 145 4.14 -6.83 4.43
C SER A 145 4.38 -6.53 5.89
N ASN A 146 3.74 -5.49 6.44
CA ASN A 146 3.71 -5.23 7.86
C ASN A 146 2.75 -6.20 8.56
N GLU A 147 1.66 -6.59 7.89
CA GLU A 147 0.66 -7.50 8.46
C GLU A 147 1.09 -8.97 8.42
N ARG A 148 1.72 -9.37 7.32
CA ARG A 148 2.04 -10.76 6.95
C ARG A 148 3.54 -10.92 6.71
N THR A 149 4.33 -10.35 7.62
CA THR A 149 5.79 -10.27 7.50
C THR A 149 6.43 -11.65 7.31
N GLU A 150 5.91 -12.68 7.98
CA GLU A 150 6.48 -14.02 7.86
C GLU A 150 6.08 -14.67 6.54
N GLU A 151 4.86 -14.46 6.06
CA GLU A 151 4.43 -14.96 4.74
C GLU A 151 5.15 -14.25 3.58
N VAL A 152 5.48 -12.96 3.72
CA VAL A 152 6.22 -12.21 2.69
C VAL A 152 7.69 -12.66 2.60
N LYS A 153 8.31 -13.06 3.71
CA LYS A 153 9.72 -13.50 3.75
C LYS A 153 9.94 -14.91 3.20
N ASN A 154 8.88 -15.71 3.05
CA ASN A 154 8.93 -17.10 2.61
C ASN A 154 8.80 -17.23 1.08
#